data_AF-A0A6I9PE94-F1
#
_entry.id   AF-A0A6I9PE94-F1
#
_cell.length_a   1.000
_cell.length_b   1.000
_cell.length_c   1.000
_cell.angle_alpha   90.00
_cell.angle_beta   90.00
_cell.angle_gamma   90.00
#
_symmetry.space_group_name_H-M   'P 1'
#
loop_
_entity.id
_entity.type
_entity.pdbx_description
1 polymer ?
#
loop_
_entity_poly.entity_id
_entity_poly.type
_entity_poly.pdbx_seq_one_letter_code
_entity_poly.pdbx_strand_id
1 'polypeptide(L)'
;MGEWSFLSDLLDKVQSHSTVGGKVWMSVLFLFRIFILAAGVDKIWGDEQSNMDCNTGSVGCKNTCYDRYFPLSHTRFWVLQILMVSTPAVMYLGHVLLVIRRENKLRRRIEQKLGQIGMNKAPKYSDEFGQVQLKGVLLVSYLMQVLFKILLEVAFIVGQYYLYGFILMPLKITCSEYPCPSQVNCFISRPTEKTIFIVFMLAMAVLSVILNIIEMFHLMISKVRGRKRRSSGSEVLIQLKESQRVERL
;
A
#
# COMPACT_ATOMS: atom_id res chain seq x y z
N MET A 1 -13.27 -24.42 -7.76
CA MET A 1 -11.97 -23.97 -8.31
C MET A 1 -12.07 -22.72 -9.22
N GLY A 2 -13.26 -22.22 -9.57
CA GLY A 2 -13.42 -21.07 -10.49
C GLY A 2 -13.42 -19.66 -9.88
N GLU A 3 -13.23 -19.50 -8.57
CA GLU A 3 -13.21 -18.17 -7.92
C GLU A 3 -11.80 -17.54 -7.93
N TRP A 4 -10.75 -18.35 -7.81
CA TRP A 4 -9.37 -17.88 -7.84
C TRP A 4 -8.89 -17.50 -9.24
N SER A 5 -9.35 -18.21 -10.28
CA SER A 5 -9.03 -17.86 -11.68
C SER A 5 -9.63 -16.52 -12.09
N PHE A 6 -10.87 -16.23 -11.67
CA PHE A 6 -11.51 -14.94 -11.89
C PHE A 6 -10.78 -13.79 -11.19
N LEU A 7 -10.37 -13.98 -9.93
CA LEU A 7 -9.59 -12.99 -9.18
C LEU A 7 -8.21 -12.77 -9.81
N SER A 8 -7.55 -13.84 -10.27
CA SER A 8 -6.26 -13.77 -10.96
C SER A 8 -6.36 -13.01 -12.29
N ASP A 9 -7.33 -13.36 -13.15
CA ASP A 9 -7.58 -12.66 -14.42
C ASP A 9 -7.91 -11.18 -14.22
N LEU A 10 -8.56 -10.85 -13.09
CA LEU A 10 -8.97 -9.50 -12.78
C LEU A 10 -7.82 -8.68 -12.15
N LEU A 11 -6.95 -9.32 -11.36
CA LEU A 11 -5.69 -8.73 -10.90
C LEU A 11 -4.79 -8.41 -12.10
N ASP A 12 -4.61 -9.35 -13.03
CA ASP A 12 -3.82 -9.14 -14.24
C ASP A 12 -4.38 -8.00 -15.12
N LYS A 13 -5.71 -7.91 -15.26
CA LYS A 13 -6.38 -6.81 -15.98
C LYS A 13 -6.25 -5.44 -15.32
N VAL A 14 -6.12 -5.38 -13.99
CA VAL A 14 -5.94 -4.13 -13.22
C VAL A 14 -4.47 -3.72 -13.13
N GLN A 15 -3.56 -4.67 -13.32
CA GLN A 15 -2.12 -4.48 -13.21
C GLN A 15 -1.48 -3.97 -14.52
N SER A 16 -2.10 -4.21 -15.68
CA SER A 16 -1.52 -3.90 -17.01
C SER A 16 -1.34 -2.41 -17.35
N HIS A 17 -1.97 -1.48 -16.63
CA HIS A 17 -2.05 -0.06 -17.03
C HIS A 17 -1.24 0.94 -16.17
N SER A 18 -0.48 0.50 -15.16
CA SER A 18 0.52 1.36 -14.50
C SER A 18 1.90 0.74 -14.73
N THR A 19 2.97 1.53 -14.60
CA THR A 19 4.37 1.10 -14.71
C THR A 19 4.55 -0.29 -14.10
N VAL A 20 4.56 -1.31 -14.97
CA VAL A 20 4.43 -2.73 -14.57
C VAL A 20 5.52 -3.08 -13.56
N GLY A 21 6.72 -2.51 -13.72
CA GLY A 21 7.81 -2.62 -12.76
C GLY A 21 7.44 -2.10 -11.36
N GLY A 22 6.90 -0.87 -11.24
CA GLY A 22 6.57 -0.28 -9.94
C GLY A 22 5.54 -1.09 -9.14
N LYS A 23 4.47 -1.55 -9.80
CA LYS A 23 3.43 -2.37 -9.14
C LYS A 23 3.95 -3.76 -8.72
N VAL A 24 4.72 -4.42 -9.59
CA VAL A 24 5.30 -5.73 -9.28
C VAL A 24 6.26 -5.62 -8.10
N TRP A 25 7.17 -4.65 -8.14
CA TRP A 25 8.12 -4.42 -7.03
C TRP A 25 7.42 -4.09 -5.72
N MET A 26 6.32 -3.33 -5.76
CA MET A 26 5.55 -3.01 -4.57
C MET A 26 4.84 -4.22 -3.97
N SER A 27 4.32 -5.11 -4.81
CA SER A 27 3.74 -6.38 -4.34
C SER A 27 4.82 -7.29 -3.77
N VAL A 28 5.98 -7.39 -4.40
CA VAL A 28 7.11 -8.20 -3.92
C VAL A 28 7.60 -7.69 -2.56
N LEU A 29 7.80 -6.39 -2.39
CA LEU A 29 8.19 -5.79 -1.10
C LEU A 29 7.14 -6.05 -0.02
N PHE A 30 5.86 -5.98 -0.36
CA PHE A 30 4.78 -6.26 0.59
C PHE A 30 4.75 -7.73 1.03
N LEU A 31 4.88 -8.67 0.10
CA LEU A 31 4.95 -10.11 0.40
C LEU A 31 6.20 -10.44 1.22
N PHE A 32 7.32 -9.82 0.89
CA PHE A 32 8.57 -10.03 1.62
C PHE A 32 8.48 -9.54 3.08
N ARG A 33 7.75 -8.44 3.36
CA ARG A 33 7.45 -8.02 4.74
C ARG A 33 6.63 -9.06 5.51
N ILE A 34 5.58 -9.61 4.88
CA ILE A 34 4.76 -10.66 5.50
C ILE A 34 5.62 -11.88 5.80
N PHE A 35 6.49 -12.27 4.87
CA PHE A 35 7.40 -13.39 5.04
C PHE A 35 8.38 -13.16 6.21
N ILE A 36 9.03 -12.00 6.27
CA ILE A 36 9.96 -11.66 7.37
C ILE A 36 9.25 -11.68 8.72
N LEU A 37 8.04 -11.14 8.80
CA LEU A 37 7.24 -11.20 10.03
C LEU A 37 6.92 -12.64 10.40
N ALA A 38 6.38 -13.42 9.47
CA ALA A 38 6.03 -14.81 9.73
C ALA A 38 7.24 -15.65 10.17
N ALA A 39 8.41 -15.44 9.57
CA ALA A 39 9.64 -16.16 9.93
C ALA A 39 10.26 -15.68 11.26
N GLY A 40 10.07 -14.41 11.61
CA GLY A 40 10.73 -13.78 12.76
C GLY A 40 9.90 -13.73 14.05
N VAL A 41 8.56 -13.67 13.96
CA VAL A 41 7.66 -13.44 15.11
C VAL A 41 7.90 -14.46 16.21
N ASP A 42 7.78 -15.76 15.91
CA ASP A 42 7.86 -16.79 16.95
C ASP A 42 9.30 -16.99 17.46
N LYS A 43 10.30 -16.85 16.58
CA LYS A 43 11.70 -17.15 16.91
C LYS A 43 12.39 -16.01 17.69
N ILE A 44 12.06 -14.76 17.39
CA ILE A 44 12.83 -13.60 17.89
C ILE A 44 12.04 -12.80 18.94
N TRP A 45 10.71 -12.72 18.77
CA TRP A 45 9.83 -12.01 19.69
C TRP A 45 8.97 -12.92 20.57
N GLY A 46 8.87 -14.22 20.26
CA GLY A 46 8.02 -15.16 21.00
C GLY A 46 8.37 -15.31 22.48
N ASP A 47 9.63 -15.10 22.84
CA ASP A 47 10.15 -15.19 24.20
C ASP A 47 10.68 -13.85 24.72
N GLU A 48 10.24 -12.73 24.14
CA GLU A 48 10.80 -11.41 24.48
C GLU A 48 10.62 -11.04 25.96
N GLN A 49 9.44 -11.35 26.51
CA GLN A 49 9.14 -11.09 27.91
C GLN A 49 9.76 -12.18 28.80
N SER A 50 9.72 -13.46 28.43
CA SER A 50 10.25 -14.53 29.27
C SER A 50 11.77 -14.47 29.40
N ASN A 51 12.49 -14.08 28.35
CA ASN A 51 13.96 -14.00 28.33
C ASN A 51 14.53 -12.61 28.63
N MET A 52 13.69 -11.65 29.00
CA MET A 52 14.16 -10.40 29.61
C MET A 52 14.58 -10.66 31.06
N ASP A 53 15.77 -10.21 31.45
CA ASP A 53 16.29 -10.43 32.81
C ASP A 53 16.51 -9.11 33.52
N CYS A 54 16.01 -8.96 34.75
CA CYS A 54 16.14 -7.73 35.54
C CYS A 54 16.94 -8.06 36.80
N ASN A 55 17.94 -7.24 37.13
CA ASN A 55 18.78 -7.44 38.31
C ASN A 55 18.03 -7.09 39.62
N THR A 56 17.02 -7.89 39.96
CA THR A 56 16.17 -7.74 41.14
C THR A 56 15.41 -9.04 41.44
N GLY A 57 15.23 -9.35 42.72
CA GLY A 57 14.37 -10.45 43.18
C GLY A 57 12.90 -10.06 43.37
N SER A 58 12.54 -8.80 43.10
CA SER A 58 11.17 -8.30 43.34
C SER A 58 10.16 -8.86 42.35
N VAL A 59 9.12 -9.49 42.87
CA VAL A 59 8.01 -10.05 42.07
C VAL A 59 7.29 -8.92 41.32
N GLY A 60 7.00 -9.13 40.04
CA GLY A 60 6.26 -8.19 39.20
C GLY A 60 7.08 -7.05 38.59
N CYS A 61 8.27 -6.73 39.13
CA CYS A 61 9.13 -5.66 38.59
C CYS A 61 9.47 -5.87 37.11
N LYS A 62 9.83 -7.09 36.72
CA LYS A 62 10.07 -7.46 35.31
C LYS A 62 8.86 -7.16 34.40
N ASN A 63 7.65 -7.50 34.84
CA ASN A 63 6.44 -7.28 34.04
C ASN A 63 6.16 -5.80 33.86
N THR A 64 6.26 -5.00 34.93
CA THR A 64 6.04 -3.56 34.84
C THR A 64 7.11 -2.88 33.97
N CYS A 65 8.38 -3.25 34.14
CA CYS A 65 9.45 -2.68 33.32
C CYS A 65 9.30 -3.04 31.84
N TYR A 66 8.88 -4.27 31.55
CA TYR A 66 8.57 -4.68 30.19
C TYR A 66 7.43 -3.83 29.59
N ASP A 67 6.30 -3.69 30.29
CA ASP A 67 5.15 -2.91 29.84
C ASP A 67 5.48 -1.41 29.63
N ARG A 68 6.29 -0.84 30.53
CA ARG A 68 6.72 0.56 30.45
C ARG A 68 7.56 0.87 29.22
N TYR A 69 8.49 -0.01 28.87
CA TYR A 69 9.42 0.19 27.75
C TYR A 69 8.91 -0.37 26.42
N PHE A 70 8.03 -1.36 26.46
CA PHE A 70 7.44 -2.00 25.29
C PHE A 70 5.90 -1.98 25.38
N PRO A 71 5.26 -0.80 25.40
CA PRO A 71 3.80 -0.68 25.52
C PRO A 71 3.08 -1.37 24.35
N LEU A 72 3.72 -1.43 23.19
CA LEU A 72 3.33 -2.25 22.06
C LEU A 72 4.56 -2.97 21.53
N SER A 73 4.51 -4.29 21.33
CA SER A 73 5.62 -5.01 20.72
C SER A 73 5.82 -4.59 19.26
N HIS A 74 7.06 -4.65 18.77
CA HIS A 74 7.40 -4.28 17.39
C HIS A 74 6.63 -5.13 16.37
N THR A 75 6.43 -6.42 16.66
CA THR A 75 5.68 -7.34 15.80
C THR A 75 4.23 -6.92 15.66
N ARG A 76 3.55 -6.56 16.76
CA ARG A 76 2.18 -6.05 16.74
C ARG A 76 2.09 -4.75 15.96
N PHE A 77 3.06 -3.84 16.15
CA PHE A 77 3.14 -2.59 15.40
C PHE A 77 3.24 -2.83 13.89
N TRP A 78 4.12 -3.73 13.45
CA TRP A 78 4.28 -4.05 12.02
C TRP A 78 3.07 -4.77 11.42
N VAL A 79 2.39 -5.63 12.18
CA VAL A 79 1.12 -6.24 11.74
C VAL A 79 0.07 -5.14 11.50
N LEU A 80 -0.08 -4.19 12.43
CA LEU A 80 -0.99 -3.06 12.26
C LEU A 80 -0.60 -2.18 11.05
N GLN A 81 0.70 -1.94 10.84
CA GLN A 81 1.20 -1.23 9.67
C GLN A 81 0.77 -1.93 8.37
N ILE A 82 1.01 -3.23 8.23
CA ILE A 82 0.67 -4.01 7.02
C ILE A 82 -0.84 -4.00 6.77
N LEU A 83 -1.65 -4.20 7.81
CA LEU A 83 -3.11 -4.18 7.70
C LEU A 83 -3.63 -2.81 7.26
N MET A 84 -3.16 -1.73 7.88
CA MET A 84 -3.61 -0.37 7.55
C MET A 84 -3.13 0.05 6.15
N VAL A 85 -1.88 -0.25 5.79
CA VAL A 85 -1.29 0.09 4.48
C VAL A 85 -1.91 -0.72 3.33
N SER A 86 -2.37 -1.95 3.59
CA SER A 86 -3.08 -2.77 2.58
C SER A 86 -4.54 -2.36 2.38
N THR A 87 -5.18 -1.73 3.36
CA THR A 87 -6.60 -1.36 3.33
C THR A 87 -6.96 -0.46 2.13
N PRO A 88 -6.22 0.63 1.80
CA PRO A 88 -6.50 1.43 0.60
C PRO A 88 -6.46 0.64 -0.70
N ALA A 89 -5.54 -0.34 -0.82
CA ALA A 89 -5.40 -1.18 -2.00
C ALA A 89 -6.59 -2.14 -2.16
N VAL A 90 -7.02 -2.77 -1.07
CA VAL A 90 -8.21 -3.64 -1.05
C VAL A 90 -9.47 -2.82 -1.36
N MET A 91 -9.60 -1.63 -0.78
CA MET A 91 -10.72 -0.72 -1.05
C MET A 91 -10.80 -0.30 -2.52
N TYR A 92 -9.67 0.04 -3.13
CA TYR A 92 -9.62 0.36 -4.56
C TYR A 92 -9.97 -0.84 -5.44
N LEU A 93 -9.44 -2.03 -5.13
CA LEU A 93 -9.78 -3.25 -5.85
C LEU A 93 -11.28 -3.54 -5.77
N GLY A 94 -11.87 -3.40 -4.57
CA GLY A 94 -13.32 -3.49 -4.36
C GLY A 94 -14.09 -2.47 -5.20
N HIS A 95 -13.65 -1.22 -5.23
CA HIS A 95 -14.25 -0.18 -6.08
C HIS A 95 -14.19 -0.53 -7.57
N VAL A 96 -13.04 -1.00 -8.07
CA VAL A 96 -12.87 -1.43 -9.46
C VAL A 96 -13.81 -2.60 -9.79
N LEU A 97 -13.88 -3.61 -8.92
CA LEU A 97 -14.79 -4.75 -9.05
C LEU A 97 -16.26 -4.30 -9.15
N LEU A 98 -16.68 -3.37 -8.28
CA LEU A 98 -18.04 -2.84 -8.30
C LEU A 98 -18.35 -2.07 -9.59
N VAL A 99 -17.39 -1.26 -10.07
CA VAL A 99 -17.55 -0.51 -11.33
C VAL A 99 -17.66 -1.47 -12.52
N ILE A 100 -16.79 -2.47 -12.62
CA ILE A 100 -16.82 -3.48 -13.70
C ILE A 100 -18.13 -4.26 -13.66
N ARG A 101 -18.58 -4.72 -12.48
CA ARG A 101 -19.87 -5.40 -12.33
C ARG A 101 -21.05 -4.53 -12.77
N ARG A 102 -21.01 -3.24 -12.44
CA ARG A 102 -22.05 -2.27 -12.84
C ARG A 102 -22.07 -2.04 -14.36
N GLU A 103 -20.91 -1.90 -14.98
CA GLU A 103 -20.81 -1.79 -16.44
C GLU A 103 -21.32 -3.05 -17.14
N ASN A 104 -20.90 -4.24 -16.70
CA ASN A 104 -21.33 -5.51 -17.30
C ASN A 104 -22.84 -5.71 -17.17
N LYS A 105 -23.45 -5.31 -16.04
CA LYS A 105 -24.91 -5.35 -15.87
C LYS A 105 -25.63 -4.38 -16.80
N LEU A 106 -25.06 -3.20 -17.04
CA LEU A 106 -25.62 -2.22 -17.97
C LEU A 106 -25.51 -2.71 -19.44
N ARG A 107 -24.39 -3.33 -19.83
CA ARG A 107 -24.22 -3.96 -21.16
C ARG A 107 -25.33 -4.95 -21.46
N ARG A 108 -25.53 -5.93 -20.56
CA ARG A 108 -26.59 -6.95 -20.72
C ARG A 108 -27.97 -6.34 -20.88
N ARG A 109 -28.29 -5.27 -20.14
CA ARG A 109 -29.57 -4.56 -20.26
C ARG A 109 -29.73 -3.82 -21.59
N ILE A 110 -28.64 -3.26 -22.13
CA ILE A 110 -28.65 -2.58 -23.43
C ILE A 110 -28.76 -3.61 -24.56
N GLU A 111 -28.00 -4.70 -24.51
CA GLU A 111 -28.07 -5.82 -25.46
C GLU A 111 -29.48 -6.43 -25.51
N GLN A 112 -30.13 -6.60 -24.35
CA GLN A 112 -31.52 -7.07 -24.29
C GLN A 112 -32.54 -6.07 -24.86
N LYS A 113 -32.26 -4.76 -24.82
CA LYS A 113 -33.18 -3.70 -25.31
C LYS A 113 -32.93 -3.31 -26.77
N LEU A 114 -31.71 -3.48 -27.28
CA LEU A 114 -31.30 -3.22 -28.67
C LEU A 114 -31.06 -4.54 -29.42
N GLY A 115 -32.05 -5.42 -29.41
CA GLY A 115 -32.05 -6.56 -30.33
C GLY A 115 -31.97 -6.05 -31.78
N GLN A 116 -30.88 -6.40 -32.48
CA GLN A 116 -30.71 -6.40 -33.95
C GLN A 116 -30.30 -5.13 -34.73
N ILE A 117 -30.15 -3.92 -34.16
CA ILE A 117 -29.63 -2.77 -34.95
C ILE A 117 -28.33 -2.22 -34.36
N GLY A 118 -27.21 -2.73 -34.87
CA GLY A 118 -25.89 -2.08 -34.87
C GLY A 118 -25.26 -1.74 -33.50
N MET A 119 -24.33 -2.59 -33.06
CA MET A 119 -23.48 -2.31 -31.91
C MET A 119 -22.52 -1.14 -32.16
N ASN A 120 -22.91 0.10 -31.82
CA ASN A 120 -22.02 1.26 -31.89
C ASN A 120 -21.68 1.92 -30.53
N LYS A 121 -22.01 1.30 -29.39
CA LYS A 121 -21.57 1.80 -28.07
C LYS A 121 -20.48 0.92 -27.46
N ALA A 122 -19.24 1.20 -27.87
CA ALA A 122 -18.03 0.64 -27.29
C ALA A 122 -17.97 0.85 -25.76
N PRO A 123 -17.30 -0.04 -25.00
CA PRO A 123 -17.15 0.11 -23.56
C PRO A 123 -16.46 1.40 -23.13
N LYS A 124 -16.92 2.03 -22.04
CA LYS A 124 -16.33 3.27 -21.52
C LYS A 124 -15.04 3.01 -20.73
N TYR A 125 -14.94 1.86 -20.07
CA TYR A 125 -13.79 1.44 -19.26
C TYR A 125 -13.11 0.14 -19.70
N SER A 126 -13.58 -0.53 -20.76
CA SER A 126 -13.02 -1.79 -21.25
C SER A 126 -12.56 -1.66 -22.70
N ASP A 127 -11.39 -2.16 -23.07
CA ASP A 127 -10.99 -2.25 -24.48
C ASP A 127 -11.70 -3.43 -25.19
N GLU A 128 -11.59 -3.53 -26.52
CA GLU A 128 -12.10 -4.69 -27.30
C GLU A 128 -11.49 -6.02 -26.81
N PHE A 129 -10.31 -5.97 -26.19
CA PHE A 129 -9.62 -7.11 -25.56
C PHE A 129 -10.03 -7.35 -24.09
N GLY A 130 -11.01 -6.62 -23.55
CA GLY A 130 -11.49 -6.77 -22.17
C GLY A 130 -10.55 -6.20 -21.09
N GLN A 131 -9.64 -5.29 -21.45
CA GLN A 131 -8.69 -4.65 -20.52
C GLN A 131 -9.27 -3.36 -19.92
N VAL A 132 -9.01 -3.11 -18.63
CA VAL A 132 -9.63 -2.01 -17.86
C VAL A 132 -8.85 -0.71 -18.05
N GLN A 133 -9.37 0.23 -18.84
CA GLN A 133 -8.73 1.53 -19.06
C GLN A 133 -8.92 2.45 -17.85
N LEU A 134 -7.83 2.90 -17.22
CA LEU A 134 -7.87 3.90 -16.14
C LEU A 134 -8.28 5.29 -16.68
N LYS A 135 -9.59 5.55 -16.73
CA LYS A 135 -10.16 6.85 -17.12
C LYS A 135 -10.96 7.49 -15.97
N GLY A 136 -11.11 8.82 -16.00
CA GLY A 136 -12.02 9.55 -15.12
C GLY A 136 -11.95 9.18 -13.63
N VAL A 137 -13.03 8.57 -13.13
CA VAL A 137 -13.25 8.26 -11.70
C VAL A 137 -12.30 7.18 -11.18
N LEU A 138 -12.00 6.14 -11.98
CA LEU A 138 -11.07 5.07 -11.57
C LEU A 138 -9.66 5.62 -11.29
N LEU A 139 -9.21 6.55 -12.12
CA LEU A 139 -7.90 7.17 -11.96
C LEU A 139 -7.84 8.09 -10.73
N VAL A 140 -8.94 8.76 -10.38
CA VAL A 140 -9.02 9.56 -9.14
C VAL A 140 -9.01 8.66 -7.92
N SER A 141 -9.83 7.59 -7.89
CA SER A 141 -9.80 6.62 -6.80
C SER A 141 -8.42 5.95 -6.66
N TYR A 142 -7.75 5.69 -7.78
CA TYR A 142 -6.39 5.16 -7.80
C TYR A 142 -5.39 6.15 -7.17
N LEU A 143 -5.44 7.44 -7.54
CA LEU A 143 -4.55 8.45 -6.94
C LEU A 143 -4.79 8.63 -5.44
N MET A 144 -6.05 8.60 -5.02
CA MET A 144 -6.41 8.68 -3.61
C MET A 144 -5.89 7.48 -2.81
N GLN A 145 -6.01 6.24 -3.30
CA GLN A 145 -5.44 5.09 -2.58
C GLN A 145 -3.92 5.19 -2.40
N VAL A 146 -3.19 5.69 -3.42
CA VAL A 146 -1.72 5.80 -3.37
C VAL A 146 -1.33 6.90 -2.39
N LEU A 147 -2.06 8.03 -2.39
CA LEU A 147 -1.86 9.10 -1.42
C LEU A 147 -2.07 8.61 0.01
N PHE A 148 -3.19 7.93 0.30
CA PHE A 148 -3.45 7.37 1.62
C PHE A 148 -2.38 6.36 2.04
N LYS A 149 -1.91 5.53 1.10
CA LYS A 149 -0.83 4.57 1.36
C LYS A 149 0.47 5.28 1.77
N ILE A 150 0.86 6.35 1.08
CA ILE A 150 2.05 7.16 1.44
C ILE A 150 1.87 7.76 2.83
N LEU A 151 0.72 8.39 3.10
CA LEU A 151 0.45 9.02 4.40
C LEU A 151 0.51 8.02 5.55
N LEU A 152 -0.10 6.83 5.37
CA LEU A 152 -0.06 5.76 6.36
C LEU A 152 1.36 5.25 6.57
N GLU A 153 2.10 4.92 5.52
CA GLU A 153 3.50 4.45 5.65
C GLU A 153 4.37 5.48 6.38
N VAL A 154 4.26 6.77 6.03
CA VAL A 154 5.00 7.85 6.71
C VAL A 154 4.57 7.96 8.17
N ALA A 155 3.26 7.88 8.47
CA ALA A 155 2.76 7.93 9.83
C ALA A 155 3.30 6.76 10.68
N PHE A 156 3.38 5.55 10.14
CA PHE A 156 4.00 4.41 10.83
C PHE A 156 5.51 4.55 10.98
N ILE A 157 6.24 5.08 10.00
CA ILE A 157 7.68 5.37 10.14
C ILE A 157 7.92 6.36 11.28
N VAL A 158 7.17 7.46 11.30
CA VAL A 158 7.24 8.50 12.34
C VAL A 158 6.81 7.93 13.70
N GLY A 159 5.73 7.15 13.74
CA GLY A 159 5.25 6.48 14.94
C GLY A 159 6.27 5.51 15.53
N GLN A 160 6.97 4.75 14.68
CA GLN A 160 8.04 3.85 15.12
C GLN A 160 9.17 4.63 15.80
N TYR A 161 9.57 5.77 15.23
CA TYR A 161 10.60 6.64 15.80
C TYR A 161 10.17 7.20 17.17
N TYR A 162 8.92 7.65 17.33
CA TYR A 162 8.45 8.19 18.60
C TYR A 162 8.17 7.13 19.68
N LEU A 163 7.74 5.93 19.30
CA LEU A 163 7.44 4.85 20.25
C LEU A 163 8.69 4.13 20.74
N TYR A 164 9.64 3.86 19.84
CA TYR A 164 10.80 3.01 20.15
C TYR A 164 12.13 3.76 20.14
N GLY A 165 12.15 5.01 19.65
CA GLY A 165 13.35 5.83 19.59
C GLY A 165 14.24 5.53 18.38
N PHE A 166 15.55 5.54 18.62
CA PHE A 166 16.56 5.27 17.59
C PHE A 166 16.39 3.85 17.01
N ILE A 167 16.91 3.65 15.79
CA ILE A 167 16.82 2.40 15.01
C ILE A 167 17.39 1.16 15.77
N LEU A 168 18.15 1.38 16.83
CA LEU A 168 18.84 0.35 17.60
C LEU A 168 18.09 -0.02 18.89
N MET A 169 17.87 -1.33 19.08
CA MET A 169 17.38 -1.87 20.33
C MET A 169 18.50 -1.87 21.37
N PRO A 170 18.32 -1.25 22.55
CA PRO A 170 19.36 -1.21 23.58
C PRO A 170 19.57 -2.61 24.18
N LEU A 171 20.81 -2.92 24.57
CA LEU A 171 21.13 -4.15 25.32
C LEU A 171 20.57 -4.10 26.76
N LYS A 172 20.54 -2.90 27.35
CA LYS A 172 20.12 -2.66 28.73
C LYS A 172 19.18 -1.46 28.84
N ILE A 173 18.21 -1.54 29.74
CA ILE A 173 17.30 -0.45 30.12
C ILE A 173 17.28 -0.30 31.64
N THR A 174 17.11 0.94 32.11
CA THR A 174 17.12 1.29 33.54
C THR A 174 15.71 1.61 34.03
N CYS A 175 15.10 0.74 34.81
CA CYS A 175 13.71 0.87 35.22
C CYS A 175 13.58 1.22 36.71
N SER A 176 12.65 2.11 37.06
CA SER A 176 12.35 2.50 38.46
C SER A 176 10.84 2.50 38.76
N GLU A 177 10.08 1.73 37.99
CA GLU A 177 8.62 1.69 38.08
C GLU A 177 8.16 0.75 39.22
N TYR A 178 7.09 1.08 39.93
CA TYR A 178 6.55 0.20 40.97
C TYR A 178 6.13 -1.16 40.38
N PRO A 179 6.47 -2.34 40.95
CA PRO A 179 6.96 -2.61 42.32
C PRO A 179 8.49 -2.79 42.43
N CYS A 180 9.30 -2.14 41.60
CA CYS A 180 10.75 -2.20 41.72
C CYS A 180 11.23 -1.40 42.96
N PRO A 181 12.17 -1.96 43.76
CA PRO A 181 12.58 -1.37 45.04
C PRO A 181 13.48 -0.14 44.87
N SER A 182 14.22 -0.09 43.77
CA SER A 182 15.12 0.99 43.37
C SER A 182 15.27 0.95 41.85
N GLN A 183 16.19 1.75 41.31
CA GLN A 183 16.55 1.64 39.91
C GLN A 183 17.21 0.28 39.63
N VAL A 184 16.63 -0.50 38.72
CA VAL A 184 17.11 -1.82 38.32
C VAL A 184 17.55 -1.80 36.85
N ASN A 185 18.57 -2.58 36.54
CA ASN A 185 18.98 -2.81 35.15
C ASN A 185 18.26 -4.04 34.62
N CYS A 186 17.57 -3.89 33.49
CA CYS A 186 16.99 -5.00 32.76
C CYS A 186 17.70 -5.19 31.42
N PHE A 187 17.98 -6.43 31.07
CA PHE A 187 18.70 -6.85 29.87
C PHE A 187 17.70 -7.46 28.88
N ILE A 188 17.75 -6.97 27.64
CA ILE A 188 16.83 -7.40 26.59
C ILE A 188 17.43 -8.59 25.85
N SER A 189 16.62 -9.63 25.60
CA SER A 189 17.03 -10.78 24.80
C SER A 189 17.19 -10.41 23.31
N ARG A 190 18.29 -10.89 22.71
CA ARG A 190 18.62 -10.76 21.27
C ARG A 190 18.50 -9.33 20.70
N PRO A 191 19.13 -8.32 21.33
CA PRO A 191 18.98 -6.93 20.88
C PRO A 191 19.57 -6.69 19.49
N THR A 192 20.65 -7.40 19.13
CA THR A 192 21.28 -7.31 17.79
C THR A 192 20.38 -7.89 16.71
N GLU A 193 19.82 -9.09 16.90
CA GLU A 193 18.88 -9.70 15.95
C GLU A 193 17.63 -8.83 15.78
N LYS A 194 17.04 -8.35 16.88
CA LYS A 194 15.89 -7.44 16.84
C LYS A 194 16.22 -6.15 16.07
N THR A 195 17.39 -5.57 16.32
CA THR A 195 17.85 -4.37 15.60
C THR A 195 17.98 -4.64 14.10
N ILE A 196 18.55 -5.76 13.68
CA ILE A 196 18.70 -6.12 12.26
C ILE A 196 17.32 -6.17 11.59
N PHE A 197 16.35 -6.83 12.21
CA PHE A 197 14.98 -6.88 11.67
C PHE A 197 14.30 -5.50 11.66
N ILE A 198 14.49 -4.68 12.70
CA ILE A 198 13.98 -3.30 12.74
C ILE A 198 14.53 -2.48 11.57
N VAL A 199 15.84 -2.57 11.30
CA VAL A 199 16.50 -1.92 10.17
C VAL A 199 15.93 -2.42 8.84
N PHE A 200 15.78 -3.73 8.64
CA PHE A 200 15.21 -4.28 7.41
C PHE A 200 13.77 -3.84 7.18
N MET A 201 12.92 -3.90 8.22
CA MET A 201 11.52 -3.47 8.13
C MET A 201 11.41 -1.99 7.80
N LEU A 202 12.23 -1.15 8.44
CA LEU A 202 12.30 0.28 8.16
C LEU A 202 12.82 0.58 6.75
N ALA A 203 13.88 -0.10 6.30
CA ALA A 203 14.43 0.06 4.95
C ALA A 203 13.37 -0.29 3.89
N MET A 204 12.64 -1.39 4.07
CA MET A 204 11.53 -1.75 3.19
C MET A 204 10.41 -0.70 3.21
N ALA A 205 10.08 -0.12 4.38
CA ALA A 205 9.10 0.96 4.52
C ALA A 205 9.52 2.22 3.75
N VAL A 206 10.77 2.63 3.87
CA VAL A 206 11.32 3.78 3.12
C VAL A 206 11.29 3.50 1.61
N LEU A 207 11.72 2.31 1.18
CA LEU A 207 11.68 1.91 -0.23
C LEU A 207 10.25 1.92 -0.80
N SER A 208 9.24 1.45 -0.04
CA SER A 208 7.86 1.50 -0.52
C SER A 208 7.33 2.93 -0.64
N VAL A 209 7.67 3.82 0.28
CA VAL A 209 7.31 5.24 0.20
C VAL A 209 7.92 5.86 -1.07
N ILE A 210 9.22 5.64 -1.31
CA ILE A 210 9.91 6.15 -2.51
C ILE A 210 9.23 5.63 -3.78
N LEU A 211 8.95 4.32 -3.87
CA LEU A 211 8.31 3.74 -5.05
C LEU A 211 6.87 4.27 -5.26
N ASN A 212 6.08 4.45 -4.20
CA ASN A 212 4.75 5.06 -4.31
C ASN A 212 4.84 6.52 -4.80
N ILE A 213 5.84 7.28 -4.34
CA ILE A 213 6.08 8.66 -4.77
C ILE A 213 6.48 8.69 -6.25
N ILE A 214 7.40 7.82 -6.68
CA ILE A 214 7.81 7.70 -8.09
C ILE A 214 6.60 7.37 -8.97
N GLU A 215 5.75 6.41 -8.56
CA GLU A 215 4.53 6.05 -9.29
C GLU A 215 3.55 7.22 -9.38
N MET A 216 3.36 7.96 -8.27
CA MET A 216 2.51 9.15 -8.24
C MET A 216 3.02 10.24 -9.19
N PHE A 217 4.34 10.54 -9.19
CA PHE A 217 4.94 11.50 -10.11
C PHE A 217 4.83 11.06 -11.56
N HIS A 218 5.11 9.79 -11.87
CA HIS A 218 5.01 9.25 -13.23
C HIS A 218 3.58 9.41 -13.78
N LEU A 219 2.57 9.12 -12.96
CA LEU A 219 1.17 9.28 -13.34
C LEU A 219 0.76 10.75 -13.50
N MET A 220 1.24 11.65 -12.64
CA MET A 220 1.01 13.08 -12.81
C MET A 220 1.61 13.61 -14.11
N ILE A 221 2.87 13.27 -14.42
CA ILE A 221 3.56 13.69 -15.65
C ILE A 221 2.84 13.15 -16.89
N SER A 222 2.45 11.87 -16.88
CA SER A 222 1.68 11.26 -17.98
C SER A 222 0.36 11.99 -18.23
N LYS A 223 -0.35 12.38 -17.16
CA LYS A 223 -1.58 13.18 -17.25
C LYS A 223 -1.34 14.57 -17.85
N VAL A 224 -0.31 15.29 -17.40
CA VAL A 224 0.02 16.63 -17.90
C VAL A 224 0.39 16.58 -19.38
N ARG A 225 1.23 15.62 -19.79
CA ARG A 225 1.57 15.40 -21.22
C ARG A 225 0.33 15.05 -22.05
N GLY A 226 -0.55 14.19 -21.54
CA GLY A 226 -1.81 13.84 -22.20
C GLY A 226 -2.74 15.03 -22.39
N ARG A 227 -2.85 15.93 -21.40
CA ARG A 227 -3.61 17.19 -21.52
C ARG A 227 -3.00 18.12 -22.57
N LYS A 228 -1.67 18.29 -22.56
CA LYS A 228 -0.95 19.14 -23.53
C LYS A 228 -1.15 18.66 -24.97
N ARG A 229 -1.08 17.35 -25.20
CA ARG A 229 -1.28 16.73 -26.52
C ARG A 229 -2.74 16.87 -27.03
N ARG A 230 -3.73 16.80 -26.12
CA ARG A 230 -5.15 17.03 -26.44
C ARG A 230 -5.46 18.49 -26.76
N SER A 231 -4.84 19.44 -26.05
CA SER A 231 -4.97 20.87 -26.33
C SER A 231 -4.45 21.20 -27.72
N SER A 232 -3.25 20.72 -28.04
CA SER A 232 -2.62 20.94 -29.35
C SER A 232 -3.37 20.24 -30.49
N GLY A 233 -3.91 19.03 -30.26
CA GLY A 233 -4.76 18.36 -31.26
C GLY A 233 -6.11 19.05 -31.49
N SER A 234 -6.71 19.66 -30.46
CA SER A 234 -7.92 20.47 -30.61
C SER A 234 -7.66 21.77 -31.39
N GLU A 235 -6.53 22.43 -31.18
CA GLU A 235 -6.12 23.60 -31.97
C GLU A 235 -5.93 23.26 -33.46
N VAL A 236 -5.24 22.16 -33.77
CA VAL A 236 -5.04 21.71 -35.16
C VAL A 236 -6.36 21.32 -35.84
N LEU A 237 -7.28 20.66 -35.12
CA LEU A 237 -8.59 20.29 -35.66
C LEU A 237 -9.50 21.50 -35.90
N ILE A 238 -9.36 22.56 -35.10
CA ILE A 238 -10.08 23.83 -35.29
C ILE A 238 -9.54 24.55 -36.55
N GLN A 239 -8.22 24.62 -36.72
CA GLN A 239 -7.58 25.21 -37.90
C GLN A 239 -7.96 24.48 -39.21
N LEU A 240 -7.96 23.14 -39.21
CA LEU A 240 -8.39 22.36 -40.39
C LEU A 240 -9.86 22.60 -40.76
N LYS A 241 -10.72 22.80 -39.76
CA LYS A 241 -12.14 23.13 -39.98
C LYS A 241 -12.34 24.53 -40.55
N GLU A 242 -11.46 25.48 -40.23
CA GLU A 242 -11.48 26.82 -40.81
C GLU A 242 -10.97 26.81 -42.26
N SER A 243 -9.86 26.14 -42.57
CA SER A 243 -9.37 26.00 -43.96
C SER A 243 -10.40 25.34 -44.88
N GLN A 244 -11.06 24.25 -44.45
CA GLN A 244 -12.12 23.59 -45.23
C GLN A 244 -13.43 24.39 -45.35
N ARG A 245 -13.59 25.47 -44.57
CA ARG A 245 -14.73 26.39 -44.69
C ARG A 245 -14.43 27.49 -45.71
N VAL A 246 -13.16 27.91 -45.84
CA VAL A 246 -12.72 28.91 -46.83
C VAL A 246 -12.70 28.34 -48.24
N GLU A 247 -12.32 27.07 -48.45
CA GLU A 247 -12.36 26.40 -49.77
C GLU A 247 -13.78 26.11 -50.31
N ARG A 248 -14.83 26.34 -49.51
CA ARG A 248 -16.23 26.10 -49.90
C ARG A 248 -17.01 27.38 -50.24
N LEU A 249 -16.35 28.53 -50.23
CA LEU A 249 -16.85 29.84 -50.66
C LEU A 249 -16.19 30.22 -51.99
#